data_AF-A0A6N8UAV7-F1
#
_entry.id   AF-A0A6N8UAV7-F1
#
_cell.length_a   1.000
_cell.length_b   1.000
_cell.length_c   1.000
_cell.angle_alpha   90.00
_cell.angle_beta   90.00
_cell.angle_gamma   90.00
#
_symmetry.space_group_name_H-M   'P 1'
#
loop_
_entity.id
_entity.type
_entity.pdbx_description
1 polymer ?
#
loop_
_entity_poly.entity_id
_entity_poly.type
_entity_poly.pdbx_seq_one_letter_code
_entity_poly.pdbx_strand_id
1 'polypeptide(L)'
;MAPLNIQGRYEYILAGFVSFFFLIVLLTGIYIHWDKMISYFYVFRATAKWKAVWTDSHITMGFISLPFQLIYAITGCTLLLSGSFFVDPAIDYLYSKDRDAYYKNTEVTSPIELSLAQGCLNNDFSINQLNAKAKELQPDLIWSKLKFNHIHNKNMTVEFVGHLLYKKDISSQGLIKFKVENGEILDQIKPEKSFSYTVTVNNILDRLHFGDFGGYPLKIIFMILGFLSCYVIISGVMIWYVARDKKNN
;
A
#
# COMPACT_ATOMS: atom_id res chain seq x y z
N MET A 1 7.18 -7.81 32.06
CA MET A 1 5.84 -7.78 31.42
C MET A 1 6.00 -7.11 30.08
N ALA A 2 5.99 -7.88 29.00
CA ALA A 2 6.06 -7.32 27.65
C ALA A 2 4.77 -6.52 27.41
N PRO A 3 4.83 -5.25 26.97
CA PRO A 3 3.63 -4.54 26.57
C PRO A 3 3.01 -5.33 25.42
N LEU A 4 1.78 -5.77 25.64
CA LEU A 4 0.95 -6.39 24.63
C LEU A 4 0.83 -5.41 23.45
N ASN A 5 1.61 -5.66 22.40
CA ASN A 5 1.58 -4.97 21.10
C ASN A 5 0.29 -5.36 20.33
N ILE A 6 -0.86 -5.13 20.96
CA ILE A 6 -2.18 -5.43 20.40
C ILE A 6 -2.63 -4.28 19.48
N GLN A 7 -2.13 -3.06 19.69
CA GLN A 7 -2.61 -1.88 18.94
C GLN A 7 -2.31 -1.90 17.44
N GLY A 8 -1.13 -2.36 17.01
CA GLY A 8 -0.80 -2.34 15.59
C GLY A 8 -1.61 -3.33 14.74
N ARG A 9 -1.87 -4.54 15.25
CA ARG A 9 -2.32 -5.65 14.39
C ARG A 9 -3.81 -5.62 14.05
N TYR A 10 -4.67 -5.13 14.94
CA TYR A 10 -6.12 -5.08 14.65
C TYR A 10 -6.46 -4.02 13.59
N GLU A 11 -5.71 -2.92 13.53
CA GLU A 11 -5.96 -1.81 12.60
C GLU A 11 -5.77 -2.25 11.16
N TYR A 12 -4.67 -2.98 10.89
CA TYR A 12 -4.40 -3.53 9.57
C TYR A 12 -5.45 -4.55 9.15
N ILE A 13 -5.87 -5.44 10.05
CA ILE A 13 -6.90 -6.45 9.75
C ILE A 13 -8.23 -5.78 9.44
N LEU A 14 -8.65 -4.81 10.26
CA LEU A 14 -9.88 -4.07 10.06
C LEU A 14 -9.87 -3.33 8.71
N ALA A 15 -8.81 -2.57 8.44
CA ALA A 15 -8.66 -1.84 7.18
C ALA A 15 -8.63 -2.80 5.98
N GLY A 16 -7.99 -3.97 6.13
CA GLY A 16 -7.98 -5.01 5.11
C GLY A 16 -9.37 -5.55 4.78
N PHE A 17 -10.19 -5.85 5.80
CA PHE A 17 -11.57 -6.28 5.59
C PHE A 17 -12.44 -5.17 4.99
N VAL A 18 -12.25 -3.91 5.39
CA VAL A 18 -12.92 -2.77 4.77
C VAL A 18 -12.61 -2.68 3.28
N SER A 19 -11.33 -2.81 2.89
CA SER A 19 -10.92 -2.85 1.48
C SER A 19 -11.51 -4.06 0.74
N PHE A 20 -11.58 -5.23 1.38
CA PHE A 20 -12.18 -6.43 0.80
C PHE A 20 -13.68 -6.26 0.49
N PHE A 21 -14.46 -5.76 1.45
CA PHE A 21 -15.88 -5.49 1.20
C PHE A 21 -16.09 -4.34 0.21
N PHE A 22 -15.23 -3.31 0.25
CA PHE A 22 -15.25 -2.24 -0.75
C PHE A 22 -14.99 -2.78 -2.17
N LEU A 23 -14.06 -3.71 -2.34
CA LEU A 23 -13.82 -4.40 -3.61
C LEU A 23 -15.07 -5.13 -4.11
N ILE A 24 -15.78 -5.86 -3.23
CA ILE A 24 -17.03 -6.54 -3.59
C ILE A 24 -18.09 -5.52 -4.04
N VAL A 25 -18.25 -4.41 -3.33
CA VAL A 25 -19.19 -3.34 -3.69
C VAL A 25 -18.86 -2.75 -5.06
N LEU A 26 -17.57 -2.51 -5.35
CA LEU A 26 -17.15 -2.01 -6.67
C LEU A 26 -17.43 -3.03 -7.78
N LEU A 27 -17.05 -4.30 -7.60
CA LEU A 27 -17.26 -5.34 -8.61
C LEU A 27 -18.74 -5.59 -8.89
N THR A 28 -19.57 -5.62 -7.84
CA THR A 28 -21.02 -5.78 -7.97
C THR A 28 -21.66 -4.55 -8.63
N GLY A 29 -21.24 -3.33 -8.26
CA GLY A 29 -21.69 -2.10 -8.88
C GLY A 29 -21.35 -2.03 -10.37
N ILE A 30 -20.11 -2.37 -10.73
CA ILE A 30 -19.64 -2.47 -12.12
C ILE A 30 -20.51 -3.49 -12.87
N TYR A 31 -20.71 -4.69 -12.32
CA TYR A 31 -21.49 -5.75 -12.97
C TYR A 31 -22.95 -5.34 -13.22
N ILE A 32 -23.62 -4.77 -12.22
CA ILE A 32 -25.04 -4.37 -12.32
C ILE A 32 -25.24 -3.20 -13.29
N HIS A 33 -24.30 -2.25 -13.32
CA HIS A 33 -24.43 -1.01 -14.09
C HIS A 33 -23.61 -0.97 -15.39
N TRP A 34 -22.90 -2.05 -15.74
CA TRP A 34 -21.96 -2.12 -16.88
C TRP A 34 -22.53 -1.52 -18.16
N ASP A 35 -23.71 -1.97 -18.57
CA ASP A 35 -24.32 -1.60 -19.85
C ASP A 35 -24.73 -0.13 -19.94
N LYS A 36 -24.96 0.52 -18.79
CA LYS A 36 -25.50 1.89 -18.73
C LYS A 36 -24.48 2.91 -18.25
N MET A 37 -23.37 2.46 -17.67
CA MET A 37 -22.37 3.31 -17.03
C MET A 37 -21.77 4.33 -18.03
N ILE A 38 -21.48 3.90 -19.26
CA ILE A 38 -20.95 4.77 -20.31
C ILE A 38 -22.02 5.78 -20.76
N SER A 39 -23.26 5.33 -21.00
CA SER A 39 -24.33 6.22 -21.46
C SER A 39 -24.69 7.28 -20.42
N TYR A 40 -24.73 6.93 -19.13
CA TYR A 40 -25.02 7.89 -18.07
C TYR A 40 -23.90 8.88 -17.82
N PHE A 41 -22.65 8.54 -18.13
CA PHE A 41 -21.52 9.47 -18.03
C PHE A 41 -21.73 10.74 -18.89
N TYR A 42 -22.37 10.60 -20.06
CA TYR A 42 -22.62 11.72 -20.98
C TYR A 42 -23.89 12.52 -20.66
N VAL A 43 -24.73 12.07 -19.73
CA VAL A 43 -26.04 12.67 -19.44
C VAL A 43 -25.98 13.42 -18.11
N PHE A 44 -25.13 14.45 -18.03
CA PHE A 44 -25.13 15.33 -16.86
C PHE A 44 -26.18 16.44 -17.03
N ARG A 45 -27.29 16.36 -16.29
CA ARG A 45 -28.40 17.34 -16.41
C ARG A 45 -28.32 18.39 -15.30
N ALA A 46 -27.51 19.43 -15.51
CA ALA A 46 -27.30 20.50 -14.53
C ALA A 46 -28.56 21.29 -14.14
N THR A 47 -29.56 21.38 -15.03
CA THR A 47 -30.80 22.17 -14.82
C THR A 47 -31.97 21.34 -14.29
N ALA A 48 -31.76 20.06 -13.96
CA ALA A 48 -32.81 19.18 -13.47
C ALA A 48 -33.12 19.40 -11.98
N LYS A 49 -34.14 18.70 -11.46
CA LYS A 49 -34.44 18.68 -10.01
C LYS A 49 -33.21 18.22 -9.22
N TRP A 50 -33.01 18.77 -8.02
CA TRP A 50 -31.83 18.48 -7.18
C TRP A 50 -31.56 16.98 -7.00
N LYS A 51 -32.60 16.15 -6.84
CA LYS A 51 -32.41 14.68 -6.81
C LYS A 51 -31.71 14.13 -8.05
N ALA A 52 -32.07 14.60 -9.24
CA ALA A 52 -31.48 14.16 -10.51
C ALA A 52 -30.05 14.66 -10.68
N VAL A 53 -29.78 15.94 -10.36
CA VAL A 53 -28.41 16.49 -10.41
C VAL A 53 -27.48 15.71 -9.47
N TRP A 54 -27.94 15.34 -8.28
CA TRP A 54 -27.15 14.59 -7.31
C TRP A 54 -26.87 13.15 -7.78
N THR A 55 -27.86 12.47 -8.35
CA THR A 55 -27.67 11.15 -8.98
C THR A 55 -26.73 11.21 -10.17
N ASP A 56 -26.91 12.18 -11.07
CA ASP A 56 -26.07 12.34 -12.26
C ASP A 56 -24.62 12.63 -11.83
N SER A 57 -24.40 13.50 -10.83
CA SER A 57 -23.08 13.79 -10.24
C SER A 57 -22.41 12.56 -9.63
N HIS A 58 -23.16 11.76 -8.84
CA HIS A 58 -22.65 10.52 -8.26
C HIS A 58 -22.16 9.55 -9.34
N ILE A 59 -22.91 9.39 -10.44
CA ILE A 59 -22.54 8.49 -11.53
C ILE A 59 -21.30 9.02 -12.26
N THR A 60 -21.28 10.30 -12.63
CA THR A 60 -20.16 10.90 -13.36
C THR A 60 -18.86 10.85 -12.54
N MET A 61 -18.90 11.29 -11.28
CA MET A 61 -17.72 11.28 -10.40
C MET A 61 -17.30 9.87 -10.00
N GLY A 62 -18.27 8.97 -9.82
CA GLY A 62 -18.04 7.55 -9.59
C GLY A 62 -17.28 6.92 -10.75
N PHE A 63 -17.71 7.15 -11.98
CA PHE A 63 -17.04 6.63 -13.17
C PHE A 63 -15.62 7.17 -13.34
N ILE A 64 -15.41 8.47 -13.14
CA ILE A 64 -14.07 9.10 -13.23
C ILE A 64 -13.11 8.52 -12.19
N SER A 65 -13.59 8.30 -10.96
CA SER A 65 -12.77 7.80 -9.86
C SER A 65 -12.67 6.27 -9.81
N LEU A 66 -13.47 5.54 -10.60
CA LEU A 66 -13.55 4.07 -10.56
C LEU A 66 -12.19 3.36 -10.74
N PRO A 67 -11.32 3.72 -11.71
CA PRO A 67 -10.05 3.03 -11.87
C PRO A 67 -9.16 3.18 -10.63
N PHE A 68 -9.17 4.38 -10.03
CA PHE A 68 -8.44 4.67 -8.79
C PHE A 68 -9.01 3.89 -7.60
N GLN A 69 -10.34 3.87 -7.46
CA GLN A 69 -11.00 3.10 -6.39
C GLN A 69 -10.69 1.60 -6.49
N LEU A 70 -10.67 1.04 -7.70
CA LEU A 70 -10.36 -0.37 -7.92
C LEU A 70 -8.90 -0.67 -7.54
N ILE A 71 -7.96 0.18 -7.94
CA ILE A 71 -6.54 0.05 -7.54
C ILE A 71 -6.42 0.06 -6.01
N TYR A 72 -7.05 1.01 -5.32
CA TYR A 72 -6.97 1.11 -3.86
C TYR A 72 -7.68 -0.04 -3.15
N ALA A 73 -8.81 -0.53 -3.67
CA ALA A 73 -9.51 -1.69 -3.12
C ALA A 73 -8.67 -2.97 -3.25
N ILE A 74 -8.09 -3.23 -4.42
CA ILE A 74 -7.23 -4.39 -4.67
C ILE A 74 -5.94 -4.31 -3.86
N THR A 75 -5.21 -3.19 -3.97
CA THR A 75 -3.93 -3.02 -3.26
C THR A 75 -4.11 -3.00 -1.74
N GLY A 76 -5.14 -2.31 -1.23
CA GLY A 76 -5.45 -2.29 0.20
C GLY A 76 -5.80 -3.68 0.72
N CYS A 77 -6.64 -4.43 0.00
CA CYS A 77 -6.95 -5.82 0.35
C CYS A 77 -5.69 -6.68 0.38
N THR A 78 -4.86 -6.63 -0.67
CA THR A 78 -3.64 -7.44 -0.76
C THR A 78 -2.62 -7.05 0.30
N LEU A 79 -2.27 -5.77 0.45
CA LEU A 79 -1.21 -5.34 1.37
C LEU A 79 -1.58 -5.55 2.85
N LEU A 80 -2.87 -5.43 3.20
CA LEU A 80 -3.33 -5.49 4.59
C LEU A 80 -3.78 -6.89 5.03
N LEU A 81 -4.36 -7.70 4.12
CA LEU A 81 -4.78 -9.07 4.44
C LEU A 81 -3.74 -10.13 4.09
N SER A 82 -2.84 -9.91 3.11
CA SER A 82 -1.88 -10.94 2.68
C SER A 82 -1.05 -11.48 3.83
N GLY A 83 -0.35 -10.61 4.57
CA GLY A 83 0.59 -11.03 5.60
C GLY A 83 -0.04 -11.85 6.73
N SER A 84 -1.19 -11.43 7.25
CA SER A 84 -1.81 -12.08 8.43
C SER A 84 -2.83 -13.16 8.10
N PHE A 85 -3.51 -13.08 6.94
CA PHE A 85 -4.64 -13.96 6.64
C PHE A 85 -4.34 -14.99 5.55
N PHE A 86 -3.46 -14.67 4.60
CA PHE A 86 -3.15 -15.56 3.47
C PHE A 86 -1.77 -16.21 3.57
N VAL A 87 -0.74 -15.46 3.98
CA VAL A 87 0.65 -15.94 4.01
C VAL A 87 0.86 -16.97 5.11
N ASP A 88 0.40 -16.71 6.34
CA ASP A 88 0.58 -17.64 7.46
C ASP A 88 -0.01 -19.04 7.18
N PRO A 89 -1.30 -19.18 6.79
CA PRO A 89 -1.84 -20.49 6.40
C PRO A 89 -1.17 -21.10 5.17
N ALA A 90 -0.74 -20.27 4.20
CA ALA A 90 -0.03 -20.76 3.02
C ALA A 90 1.34 -21.35 3.37
N ILE A 91 2.07 -20.78 4.33
CA ILE A 91 3.33 -21.35 4.81
C ILE A 91 3.08 -22.68 5.54
N ASP A 92 2.06 -22.72 6.39
CA ASP A 92 1.70 -23.94 7.11
C ASP A 92 1.33 -25.09 6.17
N TYR A 93 0.57 -24.80 5.11
CA TYR A 93 0.07 -25.79 4.17
C TYR A 93 1.05 -26.14 3.04
N LEU A 94 1.64 -25.15 2.37
CA LEU A 94 2.49 -25.35 1.19
C LEU A 94 3.96 -25.56 1.53
N TYR A 95 4.42 -25.04 2.68
CA TYR A 95 5.82 -25.10 3.11
C TYR A 95 6.01 -25.94 4.36
N SER A 96 4.99 -26.71 4.80
CA SER A 96 5.08 -27.57 5.99
C SER A 96 5.57 -26.82 7.24
N LYS A 97 5.14 -25.56 7.40
CA LYS A 97 5.56 -24.63 8.48
C LYS A 97 7.02 -24.15 8.39
N ASP A 98 7.73 -24.46 7.31
CA ASP A 98 9.09 -23.95 7.06
C ASP A 98 9.04 -22.52 6.50
N ARG A 99 9.26 -21.55 7.41
CA ARG A 99 9.33 -20.13 7.09
C ARG A 99 10.55 -19.79 6.24
N ASP A 100 11.67 -20.46 6.47
CA ASP A 100 12.93 -20.16 5.79
C ASP A 100 12.85 -20.59 4.32
N ALA A 101 12.22 -21.73 4.05
CA ALA A 101 11.90 -22.15 2.68
C ALA A 101 10.97 -21.17 1.97
N TYR A 102 9.99 -20.59 2.66
CA TYR A 102 9.12 -19.55 2.10
C TYR A 102 9.90 -18.28 1.73
N TYR A 103 10.69 -17.72 2.64
CA TYR A 103 11.45 -16.49 2.39
C TYR A 103 12.53 -16.70 1.32
N LYS A 104 13.19 -17.86 1.31
CA LYS A 104 14.17 -18.23 0.29
C LYS A 104 13.54 -18.32 -1.10
N ASN A 105 12.36 -18.92 -1.23
CA ASN A 105 11.70 -19.12 -2.52
C ASN A 105 10.96 -17.87 -3.03
N THR A 106 10.49 -17.03 -2.12
CA THR A 106 9.78 -15.79 -2.49
C THR A 106 10.72 -14.60 -2.65
N GLU A 107 12.00 -14.72 -2.26
CA GLU A 107 12.98 -13.62 -2.19
C GLU A 107 12.51 -12.42 -1.36
N VAL A 108 11.46 -12.60 -0.56
CA VAL A 108 11.04 -11.62 0.43
C VAL A 108 12.13 -11.61 1.50
N THR A 109 12.71 -10.44 1.77
CA THR A 109 13.77 -10.28 2.76
C THR A 109 13.33 -10.92 4.07
N SER A 110 13.99 -12.02 4.44
CA SER A 110 13.75 -12.65 5.74
C SER A 110 14.00 -11.60 6.82
N PRO A 111 13.16 -11.50 7.86
CA PRO A 111 13.55 -10.76 9.05
C PRO A 111 14.87 -11.38 9.50
N ILE A 112 15.96 -10.62 9.44
CA ILE A 112 17.22 -11.11 10.01
C ILE A 112 16.90 -11.28 11.50
N GLU A 113 16.82 -12.53 11.95
CA GLU A 113 16.75 -12.87 13.36
C GLU A 113 18.10 -12.53 14.00
N LEU A 114 18.35 -11.22 14.11
CA LEU A 114 19.27 -10.73 15.10
C LEU A 114 18.64 -11.11 16.42
N SER A 115 19.28 -12.05 17.13
CA SER A 115 19.02 -12.30 18.55
C SER A 115 18.72 -10.97 19.23
N LEU A 116 17.66 -10.92 20.05
CA LEU A 116 17.39 -9.83 20.99
C LEU A 116 18.61 -9.73 21.92
N ALA A 117 19.68 -9.11 21.43
CA ALA A 117 20.91 -8.97 22.15
C ALA A 117 20.60 -8.13 23.38
N GLN A 118 21.00 -8.65 24.54
CA GLN A 118 20.84 -7.95 25.80
C GLN A 118 21.86 -6.81 25.81
N GLY A 119 21.40 -5.58 25.54
CA GLY A 119 22.25 -4.40 25.58
C GLY A 119 21.59 -3.20 24.91
N CYS A 120 21.67 -2.05 25.58
CA CYS A 120 21.26 -0.78 24.98
C CYS A 120 22.32 -0.33 23.97
N LEU A 121 21.86 0.36 22.92
CA LEU A 121 22.75 1.12 22.05
C LEU A 121 23.42 2.21 22.90
N ASN A 122 24.75 2.18 23.00
CA ASN A 122 25.52 3.12 23.83
C ASN A 122 26.14 4.28 23.04
N ASN A 123 26.00 4.29 21.71
CA ASN A 123 26.60 5.30 20.84
C ASN A 123 25.51 6.17 20.20
N ASP A 124 25.76 7.47 20.14
CA ASP A 124 24.99 8.37 19.30
C ASP A 124 25.25 8.05 17.83
N PHE A 125 24.19 8.04 17.02
CA PHE A 125 24.28 7.79 15.59
C PHE A 125 23.58 8.90 14.80
N SER A 126 24.13 9.22 13.63
CA SER A 126 23.54 10.22 12.73
C SER A 126 22.90 9.55 11.53
N ILE A 127 21.57 9.67 11.43
CA ILE A 127 20.81 9.22 10.26
C ILE A 127 21.29 9.93 8.99
N ASN A 128 21.70 11.20 9.11
CA ASN A 128 22.19 11.98 7.98
C ASN A 128 23.49 11.40 7.41
N GLN A 129 24.39 10.90 8.26
CA GLN A 129 25.62 10.23 7.82
C GLN A 129 25.32 8.92 7.11
N LEU A 130 24.40 8.10 7.65
CA LEU A 130 23.97 6.86 7.01
C LEU A 130 23.27 7.12 5.67
N ASN A 131 22.45 8.18 5.59
CA ASN A 131 21.80 8.59 4.35
C ASN A 131 22.81 9.07 3.30
N ALA A 132 23.84 9.82 3.70
CA ALA A 132 24.92 10.22 2.80
C ALA A 132 25.67 9.00 2.25
N LYS A 133 26.02 8.04 3.12
CA LYS A 133 26.66 6.77 2.73
C LYS A 133 25.77 5.95 1.79
N ALA A 134 24.46 5.88 2.05
CA ALA A 134 23.51 5.19 1.18
C ALA A 134 23.46 5.81 -0.23
N LYS A 135 23.41 7.14 -0.31
CA LYS A 135 23.45 7.89 -1.58
C LYS A 135 24.76 7.70 -2.34
N GLU A 136 25.89 7.63 -1.65
CA GLU A 136 27.19 7.37 -2.28
C GLU A 136 27.26 5.95 -2.87
N LEU A 137 26.74 4.95 -2.15
CA LEU A 137 26.74 3.55 -2.59
C LEU A 137 25.81 3.31 -3.79
N GLN A 138 24.67 4.00 -3.85
CA GLN A 138 23.67 3.86 -4.92
C GLN A 138 23.11 5.24 -5.32
N PRO A 139 23.83 6.02 -6.14
CA PRO A 139 23.46 7.39 -6.50
C PRO A 139 22.21 7.47 -7.39
N ASP A 140 21.92 6.41 -8.14
CA ASP A 140 20.79 6.33 -9.07
C ASP A 140 19.43 6.10 -8.36
N LEU A 141 19.44 5.80 -7.06
CA LEU A 141 18.22 5.51 -6.30
C LEU A 141 17.64 6.75 -5.64
N ILE A 142 16.32 6.83 -5.69
CA ILE A 142 15.54 7.74 -4.87
C ILE A 142 15.13 6.98 -3.61
N TRP A 143 15.76 7.32 -2.49
CA TRP A 143 15.40 6.81 -1.17
C TRP A 143 14.04 7.34 -0.74
N SER A 144 13.09 6.44 -0.50
CA SER A 144 11.69 6.79 -0.22
C SER A 144 11.20 6.27 1.13
N LYS A 145 11.78 5.19 1.66
CA LYS A 145 11.37 4.57 2.92
C LYS A 145 12.59 4.30 3.81
N LEU A 146 12.42 4.56 5.11
CA LEU A 146 13.36 4.19 6.17
C LEU A 146 12.64 3.21 7.10
N LYS A 147 13.25 2.06 7.37
CA LYS A 147 12.76 1.12 8.39
C LYS A 147 13.79 0.98 9.49
N PHE A 148 13.30 1.02 10.72
CA PHE A 148 14.11 0.82 11.92
C PHE A 148 13.70 -0.50 12.55
N ASN A 149 14.66 -1.39 12.77
CA ASN A 149 14.43 -2.62 13.51
C ASN A 149 15.25 -2.61 14.80
N HIS A 150 14.72 -3.26 15.84
CA HIS A 150 15.37 -3.38 17.16
C HIS A 150 15.84 -2.04 17.73
N ILE A 151 14.97 -1.02 17.68
CA ILE A 151 15.26 0.34 18.17
C ILE A 151 15.77 0.28 19.62
N HIS A 152 16.78 1.10 19.92
CA HIS A 152 17.47 1.18 21.22
C HIS A 152 18.26 -0.08 21.64
N ASN A 153 18.38 -1.09 20.78
CA ASN A 153 19.23 -2.27 21.02
C ASN A 153 20.61 -2.11 20.35
N LYS A 154 21.65 -2.79 20.85
CA LYS A 154 22.94 -2.92 20.14
C LYS A 154 22.80 -3.45 18.71
N ASN A 155 21.82 -4.31 18.48
CA ASN A 155 21.47 -4.86 17.16
C ASN A 155 20.51 -3.96 16.36
N MET A 156 20.40 -2.67 16.70
CA MET A 156 19.59 -1.74 15.92
C MET A 156 20.08 -1.70 14.47
N THR A 157 19.15 -1.84 13.53
CA THR A 157 19.44 -1.74 12.10
C THR A 157 18.59 -0.65 11.47
N VAL A 158 19.17 0.08 10.52
CA VAL A 158 18.47 1.03 9.67
C VAL A 158 18.48 0.50 8.24
N GLU A 159 17.30 0.28 7.70
CA GLU A 159 17.10 -0.11 6.30
C GLU A 159 16.68 1.10 5.48
N PHE A 160 17.48 1.42 4.48
CA PHE A 160 17.16 2.38 3.45
C PHE A 160 16.56 1.61 2.27
N VAL A 161 15.36 2.00 1.86
CA VAL A 161 14.68 1.41 0.71
C VAL A 161 14.44 2.52 -0.31
N GLY A 162 14.88 2.28 -1.53
CA GLY A 162 14.81 3.23 -2.62
C GLY A 162 14.39 2.56 -3.93
N HIS A 163 14.02 3.38 -4.89
CA HIS A 163 13.59 2.92 -6.21
C HIS A 163 14.34 3.69 -7.30
N LEU A 164 14.48 3.06 -8.47
CA LEU A 164 14.99 3.75 -9.64
C LEU A 164 13.99 4.78 -10.16
N LEU A 165 14.51 5.80 -10.83
CA LEU A 165 13.71 6.75 -11.59
C LEU A 165 12.85 6.04 -12.65
N TYR A 166 11.63 6.56 -12.82
CA TYR A 166 10.55 6.07 -13.69
C TYR A 166 10.97 5.54 -15.08
N LYS A 167 12.03 6.07 -15.68
CA LYS A 167 12.46 5.71 -17.05
C LYS A 167 13.19 4.37 -17.16
N LYS A 168 13.68 3.78 -16.06
CA LYS A 168 14.49 2.55 -16.13
C LYS A 168 13.64 1.29 -15.85
N ASP A 169 12.99 1.21 -14.69
CA ASP A 169 12.20 0.04 -14.31
C ASP A 169 11.17 0.41 -13.23
N ILE A 170 9.92 -0.04 -13.40
CA ILE A 170 8.86 0.22 -12.44
C ILE A 170 8.90 -0.72 -11.23
N SER A 171 9.49 -1.91 -11.39
CA SER A 171 9.53 -2.96 -10.38
C SER A 171 10.81 -3.01 -9.56
N SER A 172 11.85 -2.34 -10.04
CA SER A 172 13.17 -2.31 -9.40
C SER A 172 13.14 -1.58 -8.04
N GLN A 173 13.81 -2.20 -7.07
CA GLN A 173 14.01 -1.68 -5.73
C GLN A 173 15.49 -1.86 -5.35
N GLY A 174 16.04 -0.86 -4.67
CA GLY A 174 17.30 -0.99 -3.96
C GLY A 174 17.08 -0.97 -2.47
N LEU A 175 17.88 -1.76 -1.75
CA LEU A 175 17.85 -1.82 -0.30
C LEU A 175 19.28 -1.79 0.22
N ILE A 176 19.53 -0.97 1.24
CA ILE A 176 20.78 -1.04 2.00
C ILE A 176 20.41 -1.11 3.49
N LYS A 177 20.86 -2.17 4.16
CA LYS A 177 20.67 -2.38 5.59
C LYS A 177 21.98 -2.12 6.33
N PHE A 178 21.96 -1.13 7.22
CA PHE A 178 23.10 -0.81 8.08
C PHE A 178 22.88 -1.32 9.50
N LYS A 179 23.90 -1.89 10.11
CA LYS A 179 23.98 -2.06 11.57
C LYS A 179 24.42 -0.73 12.19
N VAL A 180 23.66 -0.21 13.15
CA VAL A 180 23.89 1.12 13.71
C VAL A 180 25.16 1.19 14.57
N GLU A 181 25.51 0.10 15.25
CA GLU A 181 26.66 0.04 16.17
C GLU A 181 28.00 0.38 15.50
N ASN A 182 28.23 -0.12 14.28
CA ASN A 182 29.49 0.00 13.55
C ASN A 182 29.34 0.57 12.13
N GLY A 183 28.11 0.85 11.67
CA GLY A 183 27.85 1.33 10.30
C GLY A 183 28.14 0.28 9.21
N GLU A 184 28.25 -0.99 9.58
CA GLU A 184 28.46 -2.12 8.67
C GLU A 184 27.21 -2.37 7.84
N ILE A 185 27.40 -2.76 6.59
CA ILE A 185 26.32 -3.13 5.68
C ILE A 185 26.02 -4.61 5.90
N LEU A 186 24.84 -4.91 6.45
CA LEU A 186 24.39 -6.28 6.69
C LEU A 186 23.76 -6.91 5.44
N ASP A 187 23.09 -6.09 4.63
CA ASP A 187 22.41 -6.54 3.41
C ASP A 187 22.40 -5.40 2.38
N GLN A 188 22.56 -5.77 1.11
CA GLN A 188 22.53 -4.83 0.00
C GLN A 188 21.85 -5.48 -1.22
N ILE A 189 20.70 -4.92 -1.59
CA ILE A 189 20.00 -5.25 -2.83
C ILE A 189 20.29 -4.15 -3.84
N LYS A 190 20.91 -4.53 -4.96
CA LYS A 190 21.11 -3.64 -6.10
C LYS A 190 19.85 -3.59 -6.96
N PRO A 191 19.51 -2.41 -7.51
CA PRO A 191 18.31 -2.25 -8.34
C PRO A 191 18.35 -3.06 -9.64
N GLU A 192 19.52 -3.47 -10.11
CA GLU A 192 19.73 -4.29 -11.31
C GLU A 192 19.42 -5.78 -11.08
N LYS A 193 19.18 -6.18 -9.83
CA LYS A 193 18.83 -7.57 -9.52
C LYS A 193 17.44 -7.87 -10.08
N SER A 194 17.34 -8.91 -10.92
CA SER A 194 16.04 -9.47 -11.28
C SER A 194 15.39 -10.05 -10.03
N PHE A 195 14.20 -9.57 -9.72
CA PHE A 195 13.39 -10.09 -8.61
C PHE A 195 12.53 -11.26 -9.06
N SER A 196 12.18 -12.15 -8.12
CA SER A 196 11.12 -13.14 -8.30
C SER A 196 9.80 -12.48 -8.70
N TYR A 197 8.93 -13.24 -9.37
CA TYR A 197 7.60 -12.79 -9.80
C TYR A 197 6.79 -12.20 -8.63
N THR A 198 6.83 -12.86 -7.47
CA THR A 198 6.09 -12.43 -6.28
C THR A 198 6.57 -11.08 -5.75
N VAL A 199 7.88 -10.83 -5.73
CA VAL A 199 8.44 -9.54 -5.30
C VAL A 199 8.14 -8.45 -6.32
N THR A 200 8.23 -8.77 -7.60
CA THR A 200 7.89 -7.85 -8.70
C THR A 200 6.44 -7.36 -8.58
N VAL A 201 5.49 -8.29 -8.40
CA VAL A 201 4.07 -7.96 -8.23
C VAL A 201 3.84 -7.12 -6.97
N ASN A 202 4.42 -7.51 -5.84
CA ASN A 202 4.29 -6.73 -4.60
C ASN A 202 4.86 -5.32 -4.74
N ASN A 203 6.01 -5.15 -5.38
CA ASN A 203 6.59 -3.83 -5.65
C ASN A 203 5.67 -2.99 -6.52
N ILE A 204 5.08 -3.55 -7.57
CA ILE A 204 4.11 -2.83 -8.41
C ILE A 204 2.88 -2.41 -7.60
N LEU A 205 2.32 -3.31 -6.78
CA LEU A 205 1.16 -3.01 -5.93
C LEU A 205 1.48 -1.89 -4.93
N ASP A 206 2.65 -1.95 -4.28
CA ASP A 206 3.14 -0.90 -3.37
C ASP A 206 3.19 0.45 -4.09
N ARG A 207 3.81 0.50 -5.27
CA ARG A 207 3.96 1.74 -6.04
C ARG A 207 2.64 2.31 -6.53
N LEU A 208 1.72 1.44 -6.97
CA LEU A 208 0.37 1.83 -7.34
C LEU A 208 -0.41 2.38 -6.14
N HIS A 209 -0.27 1.78 -4.97
CA HIS A 209 -0.94 2.21 -3.74
C HIS A 209 -0.43 3.56 -3.23
N PHE A 210 0.89 3.78 -3.24
CA PHE A 210 1.50 5.02 -2.76
C PHE A 210 1.55 6.12 -3.84
N GLY A 211 1.27 5.79 -5.11
CA GLY A 211 1.31 6.75 -6.22
C GLY A 211 2.70 7.33 -6.46
N ASP A 212 3.76 6.57 -6.20
CA ASP A 212 5.14 7.07 -6.17
C ASP A 212 5.90 6.92 -7.51
N PHE A 213 5.18 6.70 -8.60
CA PHE A 213 5.77 6.46 -9.92
C PHE A 213 5.70 7.63 -10.90
N GLY A 214 4.84 8.63 -10.66
CA GLY A 214 4.64 9.77 -11.55
C GLY A 214 5.01 11.14 -10.98
N GLY A 215 5.75 11.17 -9.86
CA GLY A 215 6.18 12.41 -9.20
C GLY A 215 5.01 13.26 -8.65
N TYR A 216 5.24 14.56 -8.49
CA TYR A 216 4.25 15.47 -7.90
C TYR A 216 2.95 15.63 -8.71
N PRO A 217 2.95 15.72 -10.05
CA PRO A 217 1.71 15.83 -10.82
C PRO A 217 0.76 14.64 -10.57
N LEU A 218 1.30 13.43 -10.52
CA LEU A 218 0.50 12.23 -10.22
C LEU A 218 -0.08 12.28 -8.80
N LYS A 219 0.70 12.74 -7.81
CA LYS A 219 0.21 12.89 -6.43
C LYS A 219 -0.96 13.87 -6.34
N ILE A 220 -0.94 14.95 -7.11
CA ILE A 220 -2.07 15.90 -7.18
C ILE A 220 -3.30 15.23 -7.80
N ILE A 221 -3.13 14.46 -8.88
CA ILE A 221 -4.22 13.69 -9.49
C ILE A 221 -4.81 12.70 -8.48
N PHE A 222 -3.97 11.95 -7.76
CA PHE A 222 -4.40 10.99 -6.74
C PHE A 222 -5.15 11.69 -5.60
N MET A 223 -4.69 12.86 -5.17
CA MET A 223 -5.38 13.68 -4.17
C MET A 223 -6.79 14.07 -4.62
N ILE A 224 -6.94 14.53 -5.88
CA ILE A 224 -8.25 14.90 -6.45
C ILE A 224 -9.16 13.66 -6.56
N LEU A 225 -8.65 12.53 -7.04
CA LEU A 225 -9.39 11.27 -7.13
C LEU A 225 -9.80 10.73 -5.76
N GLY A 226 -8.97 10.96 -4.73
CA GLY A 226 -9.30 10.71 -3.34
C GLY A 226 -10.52 11.51 -2.87
N PHE A 227 -10.53 12.83 -3.12
CA PHE A 227 -11.68 13.67 -2.79
C PHE A 227 -12.95 13.27 -3.56
N LEU A 228 -12.83 12.93 -4.84
CA LEU A 228 -13.95 12.40 -5.63
C LEU A 228 -14.49 11.09 -5.03
N SER A 229 -13.62 10.23 -4.52
CA SER A 229 -14.04 8.98 -3.87
C SER A 229 -14.82 9.24 -2.58
N CYS A 230 -14.36 10.18 -1.75
CA CYS A 230 -15.12 10.61 -0.57
C CYS A 230 -16.49 11.17 -0.97
N TYR A 231 -16.56 11.99 -2.02
CA TYR A 231 -17.81 12.53 -2.53
C TYR A 231 -18.77 11.42 -3.00
N VAL A 232 -18.27 10.42 -3.72
CA VAL A 232 -19.08 9.30 -4.24
C VAL A 232 -19.70 8.50 -3.08
N ILE A 233 -18.94 8.24 -2.02
CA ILE A 233 -19.44 7.55 -0.83
C ILE A 233 -20.56 8.37 -0.15
N ILE A 234 -20.31 9.66 0.10
CA ILE A 234 -21.30 10.55 0.75
C ILE A 234 -22.56 10.67 -0.11
N SER A 235 -22.38 10.88 -1.41
CA SER A 235 -23.50 11.05 -2.34
C SER A 235 -24.35 9.77 -2.46
N GLY A 236 -23.72 8.59 -2.43
CA GLY A 236 -24.44 7.31 -2.40
C GLY A 236 -25.34 7.16 -1.17
N VAL A 237 -24.84 7.47 0.02
CA VAL A 237 -25.62 7.45 1.27
C VAL A 237 -26.80 8.43 1.21
N MET A 238 -26.58 9.63 0.68
CA MET A 238 -27.64 10.63 0.51
C MET A 238 -28.74 10.18 -0.46
N ILE A 239 -28.38 9.56 -1.59
CA ILE A 239 -29.36 9.01 -2.56
C ILE A 239 -30.23 7.94 -1.89
N TRP A 240 -29.60 7.04 -1.14
CA TRP A 240 -30.30 6.00 -0.40
C TRP A 240 -31.24 6.58 0.65
N TYR A 241 -30.77 7.56 1.43
CA TYR A 241 -31.58 8.23 2.45
C TYR A 241 -32.85 8.84 1.86
N VAL A 242 -32.74 9.62 0.77
CA VAL A 242 -33.88 10.24 0.07
C VAL A 242 -34.82 9.19 -0.55
N ALA A 243 -34.27 8.08 -1.05
CA ALA A 243 -35.09 7.00 -1.59
C ALA A 243 -35.89 6.27 -0.49
N ARG A 244 -35.30 6.10 0.69
CA ARG A 244 -35.94 5.46 1.86
C ARG A 244 -37.01 6.34 2.49
N ASP A 245 -36.76 7.63 2.63
CA ASP A 245 -37.69 8.58 3.24
C ASP A 245 -39.03 8.66 2.48
N LYS A 246 -38.98 8.56 1.14
CA LYS A 246 -40.16 8.46 0.28
C LYS A 246 -40.99 7.18 0.44
N LYS A 247 -40.44 6.13 1.05
CA LYS A 247 -41.16 4.87 1.27
C LYS A 247 -41.91 4.87 2.61
N ASN A 248 -41.57 5.79 3.50
CA ASN A 248 -42.10 5.87 4.87
C ASN A 248 -43.12 7.02 5.06
N ASN A 249 -43.33 7.85 4.04
CA ASN A 249 -44.35 8.89 3.96
C ASN A 249 -45.28 8.58 2.78
#